data_AF-A0A6A8ACH5-F1
#
_entry.id   AF-A0A6A8ACH5-F1
#
_cell.length_a   1.000
_cell.length_b   1.000
_cell.length_c   1.000
_cell.angle_alpha   90.00
_cell.angle_beta   90.00
_cell.angle_gamma   90.00
#
_symmetry.space_group_name_H-M   'P 1'
#
loop_
_entity.id
_entity.type
_entity.pdbx_description
1 polymer ?
#
loop_
_entity_poly.entity_id
_entity_poly.type
_entity_poly.pdbx_seq_one_letter_code
_entity_poly.pdbx_strand_id
1 'polypeptide(L)'
;MDEDWNLRVKRGLGPLRFGMTSESCEPLAGPYGNVTSDRPIVQTDMEDMYRHWVETLGEDEARKAMEIIAAANLDMRPRHLQLLETGVHMTFLDGVLEDIMVEERAKKLHVDGREFFGAGFADALRYLQDLNSELPFVDDVDCYFRVIEVTAFGFIRFAETSREILFDGSPRGSEAAGFSVGWRDTPRNLEEDFSGRRQFDLRLLSTA
;
A
#
# COMPACT_ATOMS: atom_id res chain seq x y z
N MET A 1 -0.60 6.62 24.37
CA MET A 1 -0.52 6.51 22.91
C MET A 1 0.83 7.04 22.50
N ASP A 2 1.54 6.29 21.66
CA ASP A 2 2.81 6.73 21.07
C ASP A 2 2.48 7.58 19.84
N GLU A 3 2.69 8.90 19.93
CA GLU A 3 2.32 9.84 18.86
C GLU A 3 3.08 9.56 17.57
N ASP A 4 4.28 8.98 17.65
CA ASP A 4 5.08 8.63 16.48
C ASP A 4 4.43 7.51 15.66
N TRP A 5 3.58 6.71 16.28
CA TRP A 5 2.89 5.58 15.64
C TRP A 5 1.44 5.87 15.28
N ASN A 6 1.00 7.11 15.40
CA ASN A 6 -0.34 7.51 15.00
C ASN A 6 -0.36 7.92 13.53
N LEU A 7 -1.07 7.14 12.74
CA LEU A 7 -1.30 7.48 11.36
C LEU A 7 -2.40 8.54 11.23
N ARG A 8 -2.09 9.55 10.42
CA ARG A 8 -2.96 10.66 10.09
C ARG A 8 -3.24 10.63 8.59
N VAL A 9 -4.48 10.29 8.23
CA VAL A 9 -4.96 10.21 6.84
C VAL A 9 -4.56 11.47 6.05
N LYS A 10 -4.00 11.28 4.85
CA LYS A 10 -3.49 12.34 3.95
C LYS A 10 -2.44 13.27 4.57
N ARG A 11 -1.80 12.84 5.66
CA ARG A 11 -0.73 13.62 6.32
C ARG A 11 0.54 12.80 6.50
N GLY A 12 0.43 11.54 6.91
CA GLY A 12 1.57 10.63 7.11
C GLY A 12 1.49 9.87 8.44
N LEU A 13 2.64 9.45 8.97
CA LEU A 13 2.78 8.66 10.19
C LEU A 13 3.56 9.45 11.25
N GLY A 14 2.97 9.71 12.41
CA GLY A 14 3.68 10.35 13.51
C GLY A 14 4.27 11.72 13.16
N PRO A 15 5.60 11.93 13.18
CA PRO A 15 6.26 13.12 12.63
C PRO A 15 6.51 13.06 11.11
N LEU A 16 6.52 11.88 10.47
CA LEU A 16 6.72 11.74 9.03
C LEU A 16 5.54 12.34 8.25
N ARG A 17 5.83 13.14 7.23
CA ARG A 17 4.82 13.78 6.38
C ARG A 17 5.06 13.45 4.92
N PHE A 18 3.99 13.24 4.19
CA PHE A 18 4.06 13.19 2.74
C PHE A 18 4.67 14.49 2.19
N GLY A 19 5.43 14.38 1.10
CA GLY A 19 6.21 15.48 0.52
C GLY A 19 7.57 15.75 1.18
N MET A 20 7.90 15.10 2.31
CA MET A 20 9.24 15.21 2.91
C MET A 20 10.30 14.50 2.06
N THR A 21 11.50 15.06 1.98
CA THR A 21 12.65 14.38 1.35
C THR A 21 13.18 13.25 2.24
N SER A 22 13.93 12.30 1.67
CA SER A 22 14.58 11.25 2.45
C SER A 22 15.49 11.81 3.57
N GLU A 23 16.26 12.86 3.27
CA GLU A 23 17.09 13.59 4.26
C GLU A 23 16.27 14.19 5.42
N SER A 24 15.04 14.63 5.14
CA SER A 24 14.13 15.16 6.16
C SER A 24 13.49 14.06 7.01
N CYS A 25 13.29 12.87 6.43
CA CYS A 25 12.74 11.70 7.11
C CYS A 25 13.77 11.02 8.02
N GLU A 26 15.04 10.98 7.63
CA GLU A 26 16.11 10.31 8.38
C GLU A 26 16.18 10.65 9.88
N PRO A 27 16.21 11.94 10.31
CA PRO A 27 16.26 12.27 11.74
C PRO A 27 14.96 11.91 12.49
N LEU A 28 13.86 11.70 11.76
CA LEU A 28 12.55 11.34 12.30
C LEU A 28 12.31 9.83 12.31
N ALA A 29 13.23 9.05 11.72
CA ALA A 29 13.05 7.61 11.54
C ALA A 29 13.33 6.79 12.80
N GLY A 30 14.01 7.37 13.80
CA GLY A 30 14.45 6.69 15.03
C GLY A 30 13.37 5.85 15.74
N PRO A 31 12.13 6.34 15.93
CA PRO A 31 11.04 5.56 16.53
C PRO A 31 10.63 4.30 15.73
N TYR A 32 11.01 4.23 14.46
CA TYR A 32 10.72 3.13 13.53
C TYR A 32 11.95 2.24 13.26
N GLY A 33 13.06 2.46 13.97
CA GLY A 33 14.27 1.66 13.86
C GLY A 33 15.16 2.03 12.68
N ASN A 34 16.22 1.24 12.47
CA ASN A 34 17.21 1.55 11.43
C ASN A 34 16.70 1.19 10.03
N VAL A 35 17.28 1.84 9.02
CA VAL A 35 17.11 1.43 7.62
C VAL A 35 17.79 0.09 7.40
N THR A 36 17.01 -0.92 7.01
CA THR A 36 17.48 -2.28 6.68
C THR A 36 17.68 -2.49 5.18
N SER A 37 16.99 -1.71 4.36
CA SER A 37 17.14 -1.71 2.91
C SER A 37 16.84 -0.33 2.36
N ASP A 38 17.64 0.08 1.39
CA ASP A 38 17.56 1.36 0.73
C ASP A 38 17.81 1.13 -0.75
N ARG A 39 16.77 1.18 -1.60
CA ARG A 39 16.87 0.75 -3.00
C ARG A 39 15.89 1.44 -3.94
N PRO A 40 16.26 1.70 -5.21
CA PRO A 40 15.32 2.12 -6.23
C PRO A 40 14.27 1.03 -6.49
N ILE A 41 12.99 1.41 -6.67
CA ILE A 41 11.87 0.50 -7.00
C ILE A 41 11.62 0.45 -8.51
N VAL A 42 12.03 1.48 -9.25
CA VAL A 42 11.89 1.51 -10.70
C VAL A 42 13.17 2.10 -11.27
N GLN A 43 14.09 1.22 -11.63
CA GLN A 43 15.16 1.53 -12.57
C GLN A 43 14.92 0.67 -13.80
N THR A 44 13.99 1.08 -14.63
CA THR A 44 14.13 0.76 -16.04
C THR A 44 13.91 2.07 -16.75
N ASP A 45 15.01 2.70 -17.16
CA ASP A 45 14.93 3.77 -18.13
C ASP A 45 14.03 3.24 -19.25
N MET A 46 12.97 3.98 -19.59
CA MET A 46 12.03 3.59 -20.63
C MET A 46 12.76 3.30 -21.95
N GLU A 47 13.88 3.97 -22.18
CA GLU A 47 14.75 3.75 -23.33
C GLU A 47 15.53 2.43 -23.20
N ASP A 48 16.00 2.07 -22.00
CA ASP A 48 16.63 0.77 -21.73
C ASP A 48 15.63 -0.38 -21.81
N MET A 49 14.42 -0.20 -21.28
CA MET A 49 13.34 -1.19 -21.35
C MET A 49 12.93 -1.42 -22.79
N TYR A 50 12.74 -0.33 -23.55
CA TYR A 50 12.41 -0.40 -24.96
C TYR A 50 13.53 -1.08 -25.76
N ARG A 51 14.79 -0.70 -25.56
CA ARG A 51 15.94 -1.39 -26.19
C ARG A 51 15.93 -2.88 -25.88
N HIS A 52 15.77 -3.24 -24.62
CA HIS A 52 15.74 -4.63 -24.19
C HIS A 52 14.59 -5.42 -24.84
N TRP A 53 13.41 -4.82 -24.99
CA TRP A 53 12.28 -5.45 -25.68
C TRP A 53 12.44 -5.51 -27.19
N VAL A 54 13.06 -4.50 -27.82
CA VAL A 54 13.40 -4.56 -29.24
C VAL A 54 14.35 -5.74 -29.49
N GLU A 55 15.35 -5.93 -28.62
CA GLU A 55 16.30 -7.04 -28.71
C GLU A 55 15.65 -8.41 -28.45
N THR A 56 14.66 -8.48 -27.56
CA THR A 56 14.07 -9.76 -27.11
C THR A 56 12.84 -10.18 -27.91
N LEU A 57 11.97 -9.23 -28.26
CA LEU A 57 10.64 -9.46 -28.84
C LEU A 57 10.51 -8.90 -30.26
N GLY A 58 11.46 -8.07 -30.70
CA GLY A 58 11.40 -7.34 -31.96
C GLY A 58 10.68 -5.99 -31.82
N GLU A 59 10.94 -5.09 -32.78
CA GLU A 59 10.56 -3.68 -32.68
C GLU A 59 9.04 -3.46 -32.61
N ASP A 60 8.25 -4.22 -33.38
CA ASP A 60 6.80 -4.05 -33.42
C ASP A 60 6.12 -4.48 -32.11
N GLU A 61 6.60 -5.53 -31.46
CA GLU A 61 6.07 -5.98 -30.16
C GLU A 61 6.54 -5.08 -29.01
N ALA A 62 7.78 -4.59 -29.06
CA ALA A 62 8.27 -3.59 -28.13
C ALA A 62 7.45 -2.30 -28.19
N ARG A 63 7.11 -1.84 -29.40
CA ARG A 63 6.28 -0.64 -29.61
C ARG A 63 4.87 -0.82 -29.04
N LYS A 64 4.23 -1.98 -29.29
CA LYS A 64 2.93 -2.31 -28.69
C LYS A 64 2.99 -2.34 -27.16
N ALA A 65 4.04 -2.92 -26.59
CA ALA A 65 4.21 -2.94 -25.13
C ALA A 65 4.33 -1.52 -24.54
N MET A 66 5.05 -0.62 -25.22
CA MET A 66 5.14 0.79 -24.83
C MET A 66 3.81 1.53 -24.98
N GLU A 67 3.04 1.26 -26.03
CA GLU A 67 1.69 1.80 -26.21
C GLU A 67 0.74 1.32 -25.10
N ILE A 68 0.85 0.06 -24.66
CA ILE A 68 0.07 -0.49 -23.54
C ILE A 68 0.45 0.21 -22.23
N ILE A 69 1.74 0.42 -21.97
CA ILE A 69 2.20 1.15 -20.77
C ILE A 69 1.71 2.60 -20.78
N ALA A 70 1.82 3.27 -21.93
CA ALA A 70 1.33 4.63 -22.10
C ALA A 70 -0.20 4.70 -21.93
N ALA A 71 -0.94 3.73 -22.47
CA ALA A 71 -2.39 3.64 -22.31
C ALA A 71 -2.82 3.28 -20.88
N ALA A 72 -1.98 2.55 -20.14
CA ALA A 72 -2.22 2.21 -18.74
C ALA A 72 -1.95 3.37 -17.76
N ASN A 73 -1.49 4.53 -18.26
CA ASN A 73 -1.20 5.75 -17.50
C ASN A 73 -0.32 5.46 -16.26
N LEU A 74 0.62 4.53 -16.38
CA LEU A 74 1.48 4.12 -15.28
C LEU A 74 2.42 5.27 -14.93
N ASP A 75 2.49 5.63 -13.64
CA ASP A 75 3.46 6.61 -13.16
C ASP A 75 4.86 5.99 -13.15
N MET A 76 5.66 6.37 -14.16
CA MET A 76 7.01 5.87 -14.39
C MET A 76 8.10 6.74 -13.75
N ARG A 77 7.72 7.75 -12.96
CA ARG A 77 8.71 8.62 -12.30
C ARG A 77 9.57 7.81 -11.33
N PRO A 78 10.85 8.20 -11.12
CA PRO A 78 11.76 7.46 -10.27
C PRO A 78 11.20 7.23 -8.87
N ARG A 79 11.17 5.97 -8.46
CA ARG A 79 10.76 5.55 -7.13
C ARG A 79 11.89 4.93 -6.34
N HIS A 80 11.88 5.18 -5.05
CA HIS A 80 12.90 4.73 -4.11
C HIS A 80 12.25 4.20 -2.83
N LEU A 81 12.69 3.04 -2.35
CA LEU A 81 12.16 2.34 -1.18
C LEU A 81 13.15 2.37 -0.03
N GLN A 82 12.65 2.74 1.14
CA GLN A 82 13.33 2.50 2.41
C GLN A 82 12.51 1.54 3.25
N LEU A 83 13.17 0.48 3.74
CA LEU A 83 12.60 -0.50 4.67
C LEU A 83 13.20 -0.30 6.05
N LEU A 84 12.37 -0.09 7.06
CA LEU A 84 12.78 0.07 8.44
C LEU A 84 12.62 -1.24 9.23
N GLU A 85 13.48 -1.46 10.23
CA GLU A 85 13.51 -2.69 11.06
C GLU A 85 12.15 -3.06 11.65
N THR A 86 11.33 -2.07 12.00
CA THR A 86 10.02 -2.29 12.62
C THR A 86 8.93 -2.70 11.63
N GLY A 87 9.22 -2.77 10.32
CA GLY A 87 8.22 -3.06 9.28
C GLY A 87 7.49 -1.83 8.76
N VAL A 88 8.12 -0.65 8.83
CA VAL A 88 7.65 0.57 8.16
C VAL A 88 8.40 0.71 6.84
N HIS A 89 7.66 0.87 5.75
CA HIS A 89 8.19 1.05 4.41
C HIS A 89 7.86 2.46 3.94
N MET A 90 8.85 3.18 3.46
CA MET A 90 8.70 4.52 2.91
C MET A 90 9.05 4.48 1.43
N THR A 91 8.09 4.88 0.59
CA THR A 91 8.31 5.02 -0.85
C THR A 91 8.40 6.48 -1.20
N PHE A 92 9.50 6.86 -1.84
CA PHE A 92 9.76 8.20 -2.34
C PHE A 92 9.57 8.23 -3.85
N LEU A 93 8.87 9.23 -4.34
CA LEU A 93 8.66 9.53 -5.75
C LEU A 93 9.30 10.88 -6.04
N ASP A 94 10.16 10.97 -7.06
CA ASP A 94 10.93 12.19 -7.35
C ASP A 94 11.67 12.74 -6.11
N GLY A 95 12.10 11.85 -5.22
CA GLY A 95 12.85 12.20 -4.01
C GLY A 95 12.00 12.67 -2.82
N VAL A 96 10.66 12.66 -2.92
CA VAL A 96 9.76 13.03 -1.81
C VAL A 96 8.85 11.88 -1.39
N LEU A 97 8.52 11.80 -0.10
CA LEU A 97 7.71 10.73 0.49
C LEU A 97 6.30 10.74 -0.09
N GLU A 98 5.93 9.68 -0.80
CA GLU A 98 4.64 9.51 -1.47
C GLU A 98 3.74 8.53 -0.71
N ASP A 99 4.32 7.40 -0.27
CA ASP A 99 3.58 6.28 0.30
C ASP A 99 4.30 5.75 1.54
N ILE A 100 3.51 5.46 2.57
CA ILE A 100 3.96 4.78 3.78
C ILE A 100 3.15 3.49 3.89
N MET A 101 3.85 2.35 3.97
CA MET A 101 3.24 1.06 4.25
C MET A 101 3.76 0.52 5.58
N VAL A 102 2.87 -0.04 6.39
CA VAL A 102 3.19 -0.56 7.71
C VAL A 102 2.74 -2.00 7.78
N GLU A 103 3.67 -2.89 8.11
CA GLU A 103 3.44 -4.32 8.29
C GLU A 103 2.89 -4.64 9.69
N GLU A 104 2.22 -5.78 9.81
CA GLU A 104 1.61 -6.26 11.06
C GLU A 104 2.58 -6.36 12.24
N ARG A 105 3.85 -6.68 11.98
CA ARG A 105 4.91 -6.73 13.02
C ARG A 105 5.14 -5.37 13.68
N ALA A 106 4.74 -4.29 13.03
CA ALA A 106 4.72 -2.93 13.57
C ALA A 106 3.47 -2.73 14.46
N LYS A 107 3.32 -3.58 15.48
CA LYS A 107 2.17 -3.69 16.40
C LYS A 107 1.78 -2.39 17.13
N LYS A 108 2.60 -1.35 17.02
CA LYS A 108 2.38 -0.04 17.64
C LYS A 108 1.49 0.89 16.83
N LEU A 109 1.14 0.54 15.59
CA LEU A 109 0.34 1.39 14.71
C LEU A 109 -1.03 1.74 15.32
N HIS A 110 -1.34 3.03 15.36
CA HIS A 110 -2.66 3.57 15.63
C HIS A 110 -3.20 4.28 14.40
N VAL A 111 -4.52 4.23 14.18
CA VAL A 111 -5.22 5.06 13.19
C VAL A 111 -6.23 5.90 13.97
N ASP A 112 -6.10 7.23 13.89
CA ASP A 112 -6.96 8.19 14.60
C ASP A 112 -7.23 7.79 16.07
N GLY A 113 -6.14 7.42 16.75
CA GLY A 113 -6.11 7.08 18.17
C GLY A 113 -6.47 5.64 18.54
N ARG A 114 -6.83 4.78 17.57
CA ARG A 114 -7.16 3.37 17.81
C ARG A 114 -6.04 2.45 17.36
N GLU A 115 -5.67 1.49 18.18
CA GLU A 115 -4.70 0.45 17.81
C GLU A 115 -5.21 -0.34 16.60
N PHE A 116 -4.38 -0.47 15.56
CA PHE A 116 -4.82 -1.07 14.30
C PHE A 116 -4.64 -2.59 14.28
N PHE A 117 -3.41 -3.07 14.49
CA PHE A 117 -3.11 -4.51 14.45
C PHE A 117 -3.51 -5.28 15.72
N GLY A 118 -3.78 -4.58 16.82
CA GLY A 118 -4.21 -5.19 18.09
C GLY A 118 -5.73 -5.28 18.28
N ALA A 119 -6.53 -4.54 17.50
CA ALA A 119 -8.00 -4.52 17.62
C ALA A 119 -8.72 -5.73 17.01
N GLY A 120 -7.99 -6.64 16.37
CA GLY A 120 -8.56 -7.69 15.52
C GLY A 120 -8.84 -7.16 14.11
N PHE A 121 -8.48 -7.96 13.09
CA PHE A 121 -8.47 -7.52 11.70
C PHE A 121 -9.83 -7.04 11.18
N ALA A 122 -10.92 -7.66 11.63
CA ALA A 122 -12.28 -7.27 11.26
C ALA A 122 -12.65 -5.87 11.75
N ASP A 123 -12.32 -5.57 13.01
CA ASP A 123 -12.64 -4.28 13.61
C ASP A 123 -11.74 -3.18 13.05
N ALA A 124 -10.48 -3.51 12.73
CA ALA A 124 -9.57 -2.61 12.04
C ALA A 124 -10.10 -2.18 10.65
N LEU A 125 -10.56 -3.13 9.83
CA LEU A 125 -11.11 -2.79 8.51
C LEU A 125 -12.47 -2.08 8.58
N ARG A 126 -13.35 -2.47 9.50
CA ARG A 126 -14.63 -1.75 9.73
C ARG A 126 -14.38 -0.31 10.13
N TYR A 127 -13.38 -0.09 10.99
CA TYR A 127 -12.99 1.25 11.38
C TYR A 127 -12.47 2.09 10.19
N LEU A 128 -11.66 1.50 9.30
CA LEU A 128 -11.28 2.17 8.05
C LEU A 128 -12.47 2.47 7.15
N GLN A 129 -13.48 1.58 7.08
CA GLN A 129 -14.72 1.86 6.34
C GLN A 129 -15.48 3.03 6.94
N ASP A 130 -15.58 3.12 8.27
CA ASP A 130 -16.22 4.25 8.95
C ASP A 130 -15.49 5.57 8.65
N LEU A 131 -14.15 5.57 8.68
CA LEU A 131 -13.34 6.72 8.29
C LEU A 131 -13.49 7.08 6.80
N ASN A 132 -13.62 6.07 5.94
CA ASN A 132 -13.81 6.24 4.50
C ASN A 132 -15.19 6.81 4.13
N SER A 133 -16.20 6.64 4.99
CA SER A 133 -17.59 7.09 4.76
C SER A 133 -18.29 6.48 3.53
N GLU A 134 -17.63 5.63 2.77
CA GLU A 134 -18.13 4.88 1.63
C GLU A 134 -17.74 3.40 1.74
N LEU A 135 -18.43 2.53 0.99
CA LEU A 135 -18.03 1.13 0.89
C LEU A 135 -16.65 1.03 0.23
N PRO A 136 -15.70 0.30 0.82
CA PRO A 136 -14.42 0.05 0.17
C PRO A 136 -14.61 -0.85 -1.05
N PHE A 137 -13.63 -0.75 -1.94
CA PHE A 137 -13.47 -1.70 -3.04
C PHE A 137 -12.63 -2.88 -2.54
N VAL A 138 -13.11 -4.09 -2.79
CA VAL A 138 -12.40 -5.32 -2.49
C VAL A 138 -11.93 -5.95 -3.79
N ASP A 139 -10.65 -6.30 -3.82
CA ASP A 139 -9.98 -6.97 -4.94
C ASP A 139 -9.15 -8.13 -4.38
N ASP A 140 -9.62 -9.36 -4.62
CA ASP A 140 -9.07 -10.59 -4.03
C ASP A 140 -8.87 -10.51 -2.50
N VAL A 141 -7.64 -10.31 -2.04
CA VAL A 141 -7.29 -10.26 -0.60
C VAL A 141 -7.13 -8.84 -0.07
N ASP A 142 -7.29 -7.83 -0.92
CA ASP A 142 -7.02 -6.43 -0.63
C ASP A 142 -8.30 -5.59 -0.50
N CYS A 143 -8.25 -4.61 0.39
CA CYS A 143 -9.28 -3.60 0.59
C CYS A 143 -8.75 -2.21 0.25
N TYR A 144 -9.47 -1.49 -0.61
CA TYR A 144 -9.16 -0.13 -0.99
C TYR A 144 -10.22 0.86 -0.52
N PHE A 145 -9.79 1.82 0.29
CA PHE A 145 -10.59 2.89 0.88
C PHE A 145 -10.27 4.22 0.18
N ARG A 146 -10.97 4.47 -0.92
CA ARG A 146 -10.66 5.58 -1.86
C ARG A 146 -10.67 6.96 -1.22
N VAL A 147 -11.64 7.28 -0.38
CA VAL A 147 -11.82 8.65 0.17
C VAL A 147 -10.63 9.05 1.03
N ILE A 148 -10.08 8.08 1.76
CA ILE A 148 -8.96 8.26 2.69
C ILE A 148 -7.61 7.80 2.11
N GLU A 149 -7.58 7.31 0.86
CA GLU A 149 -6.40 6.79 0.16
C GLU A 149 -5.62 5.73 0.96
N VAL A 150 -6.37 4.76 1.50
CA VAL A 150 -5.82 3.66 2.30
C VAL A 150 -6.01 2.35 1.58
N THR A 151 -5.00 1.50 1.61
CA THR A 151 -5.10 0.11 1.16
C THR A 151 -4.70 -0.83 2.29
N ALA A 152 -5.56 -1.79 2.61
CA ALA A 152 -5.23 -2.88 3.53
C ALA A 152 -4.97 -4.15 2.71
N PHE A 153 -3.75 -4.67 2.79
CA PHE A 153 -3.24 -5.76 1.97
C PHE A 153 -3.31 -7.10 2.71
N GLY A 154 -3.89 -8.10 2.05
CA GLY A 154 -3.94 -9.48 2.56
C GLY A 154 -4.94 -9.74 3.69
N PHE A 155 -5.84 -8.81 4.01
CA PHE A 155 -6.76 -8.93 5.16
C PHE A 155 -8.00 -9.80 4.87
N ILE A 156 -8.34 -10.01 3.59
CA ILE A 156 -9.58 -10.64 3.17
C ILE A 156 -9.31 -12.01 2.56
N ARG A 157 -10.25 -12.95 2.74
CA ARG A 157 -10.36 -14.14 1.90
C ARG A 157 -11.81 -14.41 1.51
N PHE A 158 -12.02 -14.78 0.25
CA PHE A 158 -13.32 -15.24 -0.20
C PHE A 158 -13.45 -16.74 0.06
N ALA A 159 -14.53 -17.15 0.75
CA ALA A 159 -14.89 -18.56 0.81
C ALA A 159 -15.28 -19.03 -0.59
N GLU A 160 -14.58 -20.05 -1.10
CA GLU A 160 -14.78 -20.60 -2.46
C GLU A 160 -16.23 -21.02 -2.72
N THR A 161 -17.00 -21.33 -1.67
CA THR A 161 -18.33 -21.94 -1.76
C THR A 161 -19.50 -21.06 -1.34
N SER A 162 -19.28 -19.94 -0.61
CA SER A 162 -20.41 -19.20 0.00
C SER A 162 -20.61 -17.75 -0.42
N ARG A 163 -19.78 -17.17 -1.31
CA ARG A 163 -19.75 -15.69 -1.52
C ARG A 163 -19.55 -14.89 -0.23
N GLU A 164 -19.23 -15.55 0.88
CA GLU A 164 -18.92 -14.92 2.15
C GLU A 164 -17.43 -14.57 2.17
N ILE A 165 -17.13 -13.43 2.75
CA ILE A 165 -15.77 -13.04 3.05
C ILE A 165 -15.45 -13.55 4.46
N LEU A 166 -14.37 -14.33 4.54
CA LEU A 166 -13.75 -14.79 5.77
C LEU A 166 -12.47 -13.98 6.02
N PHE A 167 -12.20 -13.67 7.28
CA PHE A 167 -10.89 -13.18 7.68
C PHE A 167 -9.92 -14.34 7.76
N ASP A 168 -8.77 -14.23 7.09
CA ASP A 168 -7.63 -15.07 7.42
C ASP A 168 -6.58 -14.21 8.09
N GLY A 169 -6.53 -14.27 9.41
CA GLY A 169 -5.46 -13.66 10.21
C GLY A 169 -4.23 -14.56 10.36
N SER A 170 -4.18 -15.70 9.67
CA SER A 170 -3.13 -16.71 9.84
C SER A 170 -1.96 -16.43 8.89
N PRO A 171 -0.72 -16.32 9.38
CA PRO A 171 0.46 -16.27 8.54
C PRO A 171 0.52 -17.52 7.64
N ARG A 172 0.56 -17.33 6.32
CA ARG A 172 0.63 -18.44 5.36
C ARG A 172 2.08 -18.76 5.00
N GLY A 173 2.56 -19.92 5.44
CA GLY A 173 3.75 -20.57 4.87
C GLY A 173 5.06 -19.77 5.00
N SER A 174 6.13 -20.30 4.40
CA SER A 174 7.51 -19.80 4.52
C SER A 174 7.83 -18.56 3.67
N GLU A 175 6.86 -18.00 2.95
CA GLU A 175 7.01 -16.75 2.19
C GLU A 175 6.12 -15.68 2.84
N ALA A 176 6.75 -14.89 3.70
CA ALA A 176 6.14 -13.93 4.59
C ALA A 176 5.55 -12.69 3.86
N ALA A 177 4.45 -12.85 3.13
CA ALA A 177 3.57 -11.72 2.84
C ALA A 177 2.69 -11.48 4.08
N GLY A 178 3.24 -10.77 5.08
CA GLY A 178 2.47 -10.37 6.25
C GLY A 178 1.37 -9.36 5.90
N PHE A 179 0.35 -9.25 6.74
CA PHE A 179 -0.66 -8.20 6.61
C PHE A 179 0.01 -6.84 6.64
N SER A 180 -0.40 -5.94 5.76
CA SER A 180 0.12 -4.58 5.75
C SER A 180 -0.95 -3.59 5.37
N VAL A 181 -0.78 -2.36 5.81
CA VAL A 181 -1.68 -1.28 5.44
C VAL A 181 -0.83 -0.13 4.92
N GLY A 182 -1.25 0.43 3.79
CA GLY A 182 -0.55 1.48 3.07
C GLY A 182 -1.39 2.74 2.95
N TRP A 183 -0.72 3.88 3.00
CA TRP A 183 -1.32 5.21 2.90
C TRP A 183 -0.48 6.09 1.99
N ARG A 184 -1.15 7.00 1.31
CA ARG A 184 -0.53 7.97 0.41
C ARG A 184 -1.27 9.29 0.40
N ASP A 185 -0.61 10.31 -0.13
CA ASP A 185 -1.19 11.65 -0.31
C ASP A 185 -1.99 11.76 -1.61
N THR A 186 -1.58 11.01 -2.64
CA THR A 186 -2.18 11.03 -3.97
C THR A 186 -2.71 9.66 -4.37
N PRO A 187 -3.82 9.58 -5.12
CA PRO A 187 -4.30 8.32 -5.68
C PRO A 187 -3.22 7.64 -6.53
N ARG A 188 -3.18 6.29 -6.52
CA ARG A 188 -2.20 5.52 -7.31
C ARG A 188 -2.33 5.80 -8.81
N ASN A 189 -3.56 6.06 -9.27
CA ASN A 189 -3.90 6.53 -10.61
C ASN A 189 -5.09 7.51 -10.51
N LEU A 190 -4.98 8.67 -11.16
CA LEU A 190 -6.10 9.65 -11.24
C LEU A 190 -7.33 9.06 -11.95
N GLU A 191 -7.13 8.00 -12.74
CA GLU A 191 -8.15 7.24 -13.46
C GLU A 191 -8.15 5.76 -13.04
N GLU A 192 -7.88 5.45 -11.78
CA GLU A 192 -7.92 4.05 -11.32
C GLU A 192 -9.30 3.44 -11.62
N ASP A 193 -9.32 2.44 -12.50
CA ASP A 193 -10.56 1.80 -12.93
C ASP A 193 -11.03 0.80 -11.87
N PHE A 194 -12.10 1.18 -11.18
CA PHE A 194 -12.77 0.33 -10.19
C PHE A 194 -13.85 -0.58 -10.80
N SER A 195 -14.06 -0.57 -12.12
CA SER A 195 -15.16 -1.29 -12.79
C SER A 195 -15.12 -2.81 -12.59
N GLY A 196 -13.95 -3.39 -12.32
CA GLY A 196 -13.77 -4.80 -11.98
C GLY A 196 -13.82 -5.12 -10.49
N ARG A 197 -13.79 -4.10 -9.61
CA ARG A 197 -13.72 -4.27 -8.16
C ARG A 197 -15.11 -4.29 -7.54
N ARG A 198 -15.29 -5.08 -6.48
CA ARG A 198 -16.58 -5.18 -5.80
C ARG A 198 -16.62 -4.23 -4.62
N GLN A 199 -17.67 -3.44 -4.52
CA GLN A 199 -17.95 -2.74 -3.27
C GLN A 199 -18.50 -3.74 -2.26
N PHE A 200 -17.99 -3.69 -1.03
CA PHE A 200 -18.39 -4.61 0.02
C PHE A 200 -18.62 -3.88 1.33
N ASP A 201 -19.72 -4.21 2.02
CA ASP A 201 -19.97 -3.70 3.36
C ASP A 201 -19.28 -4.57 4.41
N LEU A 202 -18.13 -4.11 4.89
CA LEU A 202 -17.30 -4.82 5.86
C LEU A 202 -17.98 -4.99 7.24
N ARG A 203 -19.08 -4.27 7.49
CA ARG A 203 -19.91 -4.45 8.70
C ARG A 203 -20.72 -5.75 8.65
N LEU A 204 -20.95 -6.29 7.45
CA LEU A 204 -21.63 -7.58 7.24
C LEU A 204 -20.69 -8.78 7.40
N LEU A 205 -19.39 -8.54 7.62
CA LEU A 205 -18.42 -9.62 7.81
C LEU A 205 -18.68 -10.34 9.13
N SER A 206 -18.72 -11.67 9.09
CA SER A 206 -18.70 -12.49 10.29
C SER A 206 -17.28 -12.56 10.84
N THR A 207 -17.12 -12.38 12.15
CA THR A 207 -15.90 -12.79 12.86
C THR A 207 -15.93 -14.31 12.95
N ALA A 208 -15.07 -14.99 12.20
CA ALA A 208 -14.85 -16.43 12.34
C ALA A 208 -13.99 -16.72 13.57
#